data_AF-A0A1Q7B291-F1
#
_entry.id   AF-A0A1Q7B291-F1
#
_cell.length_a   1.000
_cell.length_b   1.000
_cell.length_c   1.000
_cell.angle_alpha   90.00
_cell.angle_beta   90.00
_cell.angle_gamma   90.00
#
_symmetry.space_group_name_H-M   'P 1'
#
loop_
_entity.id
_entity.type
_entity.pdbx_description
1 polymer ?
#
loop_
_entity_poly.entity_id
_entity_poly.type
_entity_poly.pdbx_seq_one_letter_code
_entity_poly.pdbx_strand_id
1 'polypeptide(L)'
;MSVAVASRSDLVQKARQAPVARFTLFGAIAAIAGGIVLVLGLLSRHPERTWWAYHANFMFWAGLAQGMVVFAAVLKLAKGHWGGVVIRFAEAAAAFTTVAVVLFIGLVIGRQYIFTWIHEPRPDVAWWLTSKWFFLRNGLILVLLSWLSWRFVRHDTAPDARELESGEVVARLTDSGVITRDAAILVLAYAFGYSLLAFDLIMSLAQKWVSNLFGAFYFMGSFLAALMMLAVLAITLRRAMGLAGVFTVRQQHDLGKLCFGFTVFWAYLMWSQFLVIWYGNLPEETYFIFYRLTGAWRPRALSRGRALDQ
;
A
#
# COMPACT_ATOMS: atom_id res chain seq x y z
N MET A 1 26.29 1.08 -28.49
CA MET A 1 25.04 1.74 -28.92
C MET A 1 24.65 2.75 -27.87
N SER A 2 24.79 4.04 -28.14
CA SER A 2 24.32 5.08 -27.22
C SER A 2 22.80 4.93 -27.11
N VAL A 3 22.30 4.85 -25.88
CA VAL A 3 20.85 4.93 -25.65
C VAL A 3 20.48 6.34 -26.07
N ALA A 4 19.81 6.48 -27.22
CA ALA A 4 19.25 7.75 -27.64
C ALA A 4 18.33 8.21 -26.50
N VAL A 5 18.76 9.22 -25.76
CA VAL A 5 17.94 9.86 -24.74
C VAL A 5 16.74 10.40 -25.50
N ALA A 6 15.59 9.77 -25.34
CA ALA A 6 14.36 10.21 -25.98
C ALA A 6 14.22 11.72 -25.77
N SER A 7 14.02 12.48 -26.84
CA SER A 7 13.93 13.93 -26.73
C SER A 7 12.75 14.28 -25.81
N ARG A 8 12.85 15.35 -25.02
CA ARG A 8 11.79 15.67 -24.04
C ARG A 8 10.44 15.94 -24.72
N SER A 9 10.45 16.46 -25.94
CA SER A 9 9.28 16.55 -26.83
C SER A 9 8.63 15.19 -27.09
N ASP A 10 9.42 14.13 -27.30
CA ASP A 10 8.91 12.77 -27.47
C ASP A 10 8.24 12.26 -26.19
N LEU A 11 8.78 12.58 -25.02
CA LEU A 11 8.19 12.21 -23.74
C LEU A 11 6.84 12.89 -23.51
N VAL A 12 6.75 14.19 -23.81
CA VAL A 12 5.50 14.95 -23.73
C VAL A 12 4.47 14.43 -24.73
N GLN A 13 4.88 14.14 -25.96
CA GLN A 13 4.01 13.58 -26.98
C GLN A 13 3.49 12.19 -26.56
N LYS A 14 4.34 11.33 -26.01
CA LYS A 14 3.94 10.02 -25.48
C LYS A 14 3.02 10.14 -24.26
N ALA A 15 3.24 11.13 -23.39
CA ALA A 15 2.35 11.40 -22.27
C ALA A 15 0.94 11.81 -22.75
N ARG A 16 0.84 12.60 -23.83
CA ARG A 16 -0.45 12.95 -24.45
C ARG A 16 -1.15 11.76 -25.11
N GLN A 17 -0.39 10.75 -25.53
CA GLN A 17 -0.92 9.50 -26.08
C GLN A 17 -1.36 8.50 -24.99
N ALA A 18 -1.17 8.83 -23.70
CA ALA A 18 -1.61 7.97 -22.63
C ALA A 18 -3.13 7.71 -22.72
N PRO A 19 -3.60 6.45 -22.64
CA PRO A 19 -5.01 6.12 -22.77
C PRO A 19 -5.80 6.44 -21.48
N VAL A 20 -5.65 7.66 -20.97
CA VAL A 20 -6.24 8.13 -19.70
C VAL A 20 -7.74 7.90 -19.70
N ALA A 21 -8.45 8.29 -20.77
CA ALA A 21 -9.90 8.12 -20.90
C ALA A 21 -10.35 6.66 -20.78
N ARG A 22 -9.57 5.70 -21.32
CA ARG A 22 -9.89 4.27 -21.22
C ARG A 22 -9.67 3.75 -19.80
N PHE A 23 -8.58 4.15 -19.16
CA PHE A 23 -8.30 3.79 -17.77
C PHE A 23 -9.31 4.41 -16.80
N THR A 24 -9.69 5.67 -16.98
CA THR A 24 -10.70 6.33 -16.14
C THR A 24 -12.08 5.72 -16.34
N LEU A 25 -12.47 5.42 -17.59
CA LEU A 25 -13.73 4.73 -17.88
C LEU A 25 -13.77 3.34 -17.25
N PHE A 26 -12.72 2.53 -17.45
CA PHE A 26 -12.63 1.20 -16.84
C PHE A 26 -12.67 1.28 -15.31
N GLY A 27 -11.92 2.21 -14.72
CA GLY A 27 -11.94 2.47 -13.28
C GLY A 27 -13.31 2.88 -12.77
N ALA A 28 -14.03 3.75 -13.49
CA ALA A 28 -15.38 4.17 -13.14
C ALA A 28 -16.38 3.01 -13.21
N ILE A 29 -16.33 2.20 -14.26
CA ILE A 29 -17.18 1.00 -14.41
C ILE A 29 -16.90 0.02 -13.26
N ALA A 30 -15.62 -0.24 -12.96
CA ALA A 30 -15.23 -1.13 -11.87
C ALA A 30 -15.68 -0.59 -10.50
N ALA A 31 -15.59 0.72 -10.27
CA ALA A 31 -16.06 1.36 -9.05
C ALA A 31 -17.58 1.27 -8.89
N ILE A 32 -18.34 1.49 -9.97
CA ILE A 32 -19.81 1.35 -9.98
C ILE A 32 -20.20 -0.10 -9.71
N ALA A 33 -19.58 -1.06 -10.41
CA ALA A 33 -19.82 -2.48 -10.19
C ALA A 33 -19.50 -2.89 -8.75
N GLY A 34 -18.37 -2.43 -8.21
CA GLY A 34 -18.00 -2.65 -6.80
C GLY A 34 -19.01 -2.04 -5.82
N GLY A 35 -19.53 -0.84 -6.10
CA GLY A 35 -20.59 -0.20 -5.32
C GLY A 35 -21.90 -1.00 -5.34
N ILE A 36 -22.31 -1.51 -6.51
CA ILE A 36 -23.48 -2.39 -6.63
C ILE A 36 -23.28 -3.66 -5.80
N VAL A 37 -22.13 -4.32 -5.92
CA VAL A 37 -21.81 -5.53 -5.13
C VAL A 37 -21.82 -5.24 -3.64
N LEU A 38 -21.31 -4.09 -3.21
CA LEU A 38 -21.35 -3.66 -1.81
C LEU A 38 -22.79 -3.52 -1.33
N VAL A 39 -23.65 -2.80 -2.06
CA VAL A 39 -25.06 -2.60 -1.69
C VAL A 39 -25.81 -3.92 -1.65
N LEU A 40 -25.66 -4.78 -2.67
CA LEU A 40 -26.28 -6.11 -2.69
C LEU A 40 -25.80 -6.98 -1.52
N GLY A 41 -24.51 -6.91 -1.19
CA GLY A 41 -23.94 -7.61 -0.05
C GLY A 41 -24.49 -7.12 1.30
N LEU A 42 -24.75 -5.82 1.44
CA LEU A 42 -25.34 -5.23 2.65
C LEU A 42 -26.84 -5.57 2.80
N LEU A 43 -27.55 -5.75 1.68
CA LEU A 43 -28.95 -6.20 1.66
C LEU A 43 -29.10 -7.73 1.79
N SER A 44 -28.00 -8.47 1.78
CA SER A 44 -28.00 -9.92 1.91
C SER A 44 -28.33 -10.37 3.35
N ARG A 45 -28.57 -11.67 3.53
CA ARG A 45 -28.78 -12.26 4.87
C ARG A 45 -27.52 -12.26 5.75
N HIS A 46 -26.35 -11.95 5.19
CA HIS A 46 -25.05 -12.00 5.86
C HIS A 46 -24.25 -10.70 5.68
N PRO A 47 -24.76 -9.54 6.16
CA PRO A 47 -24.09 -8.26 6.00
C PRO A 47 -22.69 -8.23 6.67
N GLU A 48 -22.45 -9.06 7.69
CA GLU A 48 -21.17 -9.21 8.36
C GLU A 48 -20.04 -9.60 7.40
N ARG A 49 -20.31 -10.51 6.46
CA ARG A 49 -19.31 -10.97 5.49
C ARG A 49 -18.90 -9.84 4.55
N THR A 50 -19.87 -9.00 4.18
CA THR A 50 -19.63 -7.83 3.33
C THR A 50 -18.73 -6.83 4.04
N TRP A 51 -18.94 -6.57 5.33
CA TRP A 51 -18.09 -5.68 6.11
C TRP A 51 -16.68 -6.24 6.35
N TRP A 52 -16.53 -7.56 6.57
CA TRP A 52 -15.21 -8.19 6.65
C TRP A 52 -14.44 -8.09 5.34
N ALA A 53 -15.13 -8.33 4.20
CA ALA A 53 -14.55 -8.17 2.88
C ALA A 53 -14.17 -6.70 2.61
N TYR A 54 -15.03 -5.75 3.00
CA TYR A 54 -14.76 -4.32 2.92
C TYR A 54 -13.48 -3.95 3.68
N HIS A 55 -13.37 -4.39 4.93
CA HIS A 55 -12.20 -4.15 5.76
C HIS A 55 -10.90 -4.71 5.14
N ALA A 56 -10.92 -5.96 4.69
CA ALA A 56 -9.76 -6.59 4.06
C ALA A 56 -9.32 -5.85 2.78
N ASN A 57 -10.29 -5.45 1.93
CA ASN A 57 -10.01 -4.67 0.72
C ASN A 57 -9.48 -3.29 1.06
N PHE A 58 -10.07 -2.60 2.03
CA PHE A 58 -9.61 -1.29 2.49
C PHE A 58 -8.14 -1.35 2.89
N MET A 59 -7.76 -2.30 3.75
CA MET A 59 -6.38 -2.45 4.22
C MET A 59 -5.43 -2.71 3.04
N PHE A 60 -5.78 -3.65 2.16
CA PHE A 60 -4.96 -3.98 0.99
C PHE A 60 -4.74 -2.77 0.07
N TRP A 61 -5.81 -2.12 -0.38
CA TRP A 61 -5.71 -1.05 -1.38
C TRP A 61 -5.14 0.25 -0.79
N ALA A 62 -5.46 0.59 0.46
CA ALA A 62 -4.86 1.73 1.14
C ALA A 62 -3.36 1.52 1.36
N GLY A 63 -2.95 0.31 1.80
CA GLY A 63 -1.53 -0.03 1.96
C GLY A 63 -0.76 -0.02 0.66
N LEU A 64 -1.32 -0.61 -0.40
CA LEU A 64 -0.72 -0.61 -1.72
C LEU A 64 -0.51 0.82 -2.24
N ALA A 65 -1.53 1.66 -2.18
CA ALA A 65 -1.44 3.03 -2.70
C ALA A 65 -0.39 3.87 -1.96
N GLN A 66 -0.39 3.81 -0.62
CA GLN A 66 0.61 4.52 0.18
C GLN A 66 2.02 3.98 -0.08
N GLY A 67 2.17 2.65 -0.16
CA GLY A 67 3.44 2.00 -0.46
C GLY A 67 4.02 2.43 -1.81
N MET A 68 3.18 2.69 -2.82
CA MET A 68 3.65 3.17 -4.13
C MET A 68 4.24 4.59 -4.02
N VAL A 69 3.56 5.51 -3.33
CA VAL A 69 4.09 6.86 -3.13
C VAL A 69 5.37 6.84 -2.28
N VAL A 70 5.41 5.99 -1.25
CA VAL A 70 6.59 5.83 -0.41
C VAL A 70 7.77 5.25 -1.19
N PHE A 71 7.54 4.35 -2.15
CA PHE A 71 8.60 3.88 -3.03
C PHE A 71 9.24 5.01 -3.84
N ALA A 72 8.45 5.94 -4.38
CA ALA A 72 8.98 7.14 -5.04
C ALA A 72 9.84 7.98 -4.06
N ALA A 73 9.37 8.18 -2.83
CA ALA A 73 10.12 8.90 -1.81
C ALA A 73 11.45 8.19 -1.45
N VAL A 74 11.44 6.87 -1.27
CA VAL A 74 12.66 6.08 -1.01
C VAL A 74 13.67 6.22 -2.14
N LEU A 75 13.22 6.17 -3.40
CA LEU A 75 14.11 6.37 -4.55
C LEU A 75 14.77 7.74 -4.55
N LYS A 76 14.03 8.80 -4.20
CA LYS A 76 14.58 10.17 -4.09
C LYS A 76 15.58 10.27 -2.94
N LEU A 77 15.26 9.69 -1.78
CA LEU A 77 16.14 9.68 -0.61
C LEU A 77 17.45 8.92 -0.88
N ALA A 78 17.37 7.79 -1.59
CA ALA A 78 18.52 6.99 -1.99
C ALA A 78 19.32 7.60 -3.16
N LYS A 79 18.88 8.75 -3.71
CA LYS A 79 19.45 9.37 -4.92
C LYS A 79 19.53 8.38 -6.10
N GLY A 80 18.50 7.55 -6.25
CA GLY A 80 18.44 6.51 -7.27
C GLY A 80 18.15 7.08 -8.66
N HIS A 81 19.18 7.25 -9.48
CA HIS A 81 19.05 7.82 -10.84
C HIS A 81 18.31 6.91 -11.84
N TRP A 82 18.12 5.62 -11.52
CA TRP A 82 17.51 4.65 -12.43
C TRP A 82 15.97 4.75 -12.50
N GLY A 83 15.33 5.38 -11.50
CA GLY A 83 13.87 5.37 -11.36
C GLY A 83 13.10 5.98 -12.53
N GLY A 84 13.62 7.06 -13.14
CA GLY A 84 13.04 7.67 -14.35
C GLY A 84 11.50 7.78 -14.31
N VAL A 85 10.84 7.23 -15.34
CA VAL A 85 9.36 7.23 -15.49
C VAL A 85 8.65 6.41 -14.41
N VAL A 86 9.31 5.42 -13.81
CA VAL A 86 8.71 4.56 -12.77
C VAL A 86 8.28 5.37 -11.55
N ILE A 87 9.00 6.45 -11.23
CA ILE A 87 8.67 7.36 -10.13
C ILE A 87 7.29 7.99 -10.36
N ARG A 88 7.02 8.48 -11.58
CA ARG A 88 5.74 9.12 -11.92
C ARG A 88 4.56 8.14 -11.86
N PHE A 89 4.77 6.87 -12.23
CA PHE A 89 3.75 5.84 -12.06
C PHE A 89 3.47 5.53 -10.59
N ALA A 90 4.48 5.58 -9.73
CA ALA A 90 4.32 5.34 -8.31
C ALA A 90 3.59 6.51 -7.61
N GLU A 91 3.93 7.75 -7.97
CA GLU A 91 3.31 8.96 -7.42
C GLU A 91 1.85 9.15 -7.83
N ALA A 92 1.43 8.61 -8.98
CA ALA A 92 0.03 8.63 -9.41
C ALA A 92 -0.91 7.98 -8.38
N ALA A 93 -0.40 7.04 -7.56
CA ALA A 93 -1.15 6.42 -6.47
C ALA A 93 -1.54 7.40 -5.35
N ALA A 94 -0.93 8.59 -5.28
CA ALA A 94 -1.28 9.62 -4.29
C ALA A 94 -2.76 10.01 -4.37
N ALA A 95 -3.37 10.00 -5.55
CA ALA A 95 -4.80 10.25 -5.70
C ALA A 95 -5.66 9.24 -4.93
N PHE A 96 -5.28 7.96 -4.93
CA PHE A 96 -6.00 6.93 -4.19
C PHE A 96 -5.83 7.06 -2.67
N THR A 97 -4.75 7.68 -2.17
CA THR A 97 -4.62 7.92 -0.71
C THR A 97 -5.75 8.81 -0.18
N THR A 98 -6.22 9.78 -0.97
CA THR A 98 -7.38 10.61 -0.61
C THR A 98 -8.68 9.82 -0.68
N VAL A 99 -8.82 8.95 -1.69
CA VAL A 99 -9.95 8.01 -1.76
C VAL A 99 -9.98 7.10 -0.53
N ALA A 100 -8.82 6.60 -0.07
CA ALA A 100 -8.71 5.80 1.14
C ALA A 100 -9.17 6.57 2.39
N VAL A 101 -8.84 7.86 2.51
CA VAL A 101 -9.38 8.71 3.61
C VAL A 101 -10.91 8.75 3.60
N VAL A 102 -11.53 8.86 2.41
CA VAL A 102 -13.00 8.84 2.29
C VAL A 102 -13.57 7.45 2.61
N LEU A 103 -12.96 6.39 2.09
CA LEU A 103 -13.37 5.01 2.35
C LEU A 103 -13.19 4.61 3.81
N PHE A 104 -12.36 5.30 4.58
CA PHE A 104 -12.25 5.08 6.02
C PHE A 104 -13.59 5.32 6.74
N ILE A 105 -14.46 6.21 6.23
CA ILE A 105 -15.81 6.42 6.76
C ILE A 105 -16.62 5.12 6.74
N GLY A 106 -16.42 4.26 5.73
CA GLY A 106 -17.05 2.94 5.68
C GLY A 106 -16.66 2.05 6.85
N LEU A 107 -15.42 2.13 7.35
CA LEU A 107 -15.01 1.41 8.57
C LEU A 107 -15.71 1.94 9.82
N VAL A 108 -15.98 3.25 9.87
CA VAL A 108 -16.74 3.85 10.97
C VAL A 108 -18.19 3.35 10.94
N ILE A 109 -18.81 3.27 9.76
CA ILE A 109 -20.18 2.76 9.59
C ILE A 109 -20.26 1.27 9.94
N GLY A 110 -19.38 0.46 9.38
CA GLY A 110 -19.31 -0.99 9.57
C GLY A 110 -18.71 -1.45 10.90
N ARG A 111 -18.38 -0.52 11.82
CA ARG A 111 -17.57 -0.80 13.01
C ARG A 111 -18.08 -1.95 13.87
N GLN A 112 -19.41 -2.06 14.02
CA GLN A 112 -20.06 -3.10 14.83
C GLN A 112 -19.84 -4.51 14.25
N TYR A 113 -19.69 -4.63 12.93
CA TYR A 113 -19.47 -5.92 12.28
C TYR A 113 -17.99 -6.32 12.23
N ILE A 114 -17.10 -5.32 12.20
CA ILE A 114 -15.67 -5.51 11.97
C ILE A 114 -14.94 -5.70 13.30
N PHE A 115 -15.17 -4.82 14.28
CA PHE A 115 -14.35 -4.74 15.48
C PHE A 115 -15.00 -5.47 16.65
N THR A 116 -14.44 -6.62 16.99
CA THR A 116 -14.93 -7.48 18.08
C THR A 116 -14.89 -6.79 19.44
N TRP A 117 -13.90 -5.91 19.68
CA TRP A 117 -13.70 -5.22 20.97
C TRP A 117 -14.79 -4.21 21.32
N ILE A 118 -15.68 -3.89 20.38
CA ILE A 118 -16.86 -3.07 20.68
C ILE A 118 -17.89 -3.87 21.49
N HIS A 119 -17.99 -5.17 21.23
CA HIS A 119 -18.92 -6.08 21.91
C HIS A 119 -18.29 -6.74 23.13
N GLU A 120 -16.98 -6.95 23.09
CA GLU A 120 -16.18 -7.52 24.16
C GLU A 120 -15.08 -6.52 24.56
N PRO A 121 -15.38 -5.53 25.42
CA PRO A 121 -14.41 -4.51 25.78
C PRO A 121 -13.21 -5.09 26.52
N ARG A 122 -12.02 -4.54 26.25
CA ARG A 122 -10.77 -4.86 26.93
C ARG A 122 -10.41 -3.78 27.96
N PRO A 123 -10.59 -4.03 29.28
CA PRO A 123 -10.32 -3.04 30.31
C PRO A 123 -8.84 -2.60 30.36
N ASP A 124 -7.92 -3.51 30.04
CA ASP A 124 -6.48 -3.32 30.09
C ASP A 124 -5.94 -2.31 29.05
N VAL A 125 -6.66 -2.13 27.94
CA VAL A 125 -6.34 -1.16 26.87
C VAL A 125 -7.51 -0.23 26.56
N ALA A 126 -8.44 -0.06 27.51
CA ALA A 126 -9.69 0.68 27.29
C ALA A 126 -9.45 2.12 26.83
N TRP A 127 -8.42 2.79 27.36
CA TRP A 127 -8.04 4.14 26.96
C TRP A 127 -7.59 4.22 25.49
N TRP A 128 -7.04 3.14 24.93
CA TRP A 128 -6.55 3.07 23.56
C TRP A 128 -7.63 2.65 22.55
N LEU A 129 -8.47 1.68 22.91
CA LEU A 129 -9.54 1.09 22.09
C LEU A 129 -10.93 1.71 22.37
N THR A 130 -10.99 2.96 22.81
CA THR A 130 -12.27 3.68 22.89
C THR A 130 -12.71 4.09 21.49
N SER A 131 -13.93 3.71 21.07
CA SER A 131 -14.46 3.97 19.72
C SER A 131 -14.17 5.38 19.18
N LYS A 132 -14.47 6.44 19.94
CA LYS A 132 -14.22 7.82 19.50
C LYS A 132 -12.74 8.09 19.24
N TRP A 133 -11.87 7.72 20.19
CA TRP A 133 -10.43 7.95 20.08
C TRP A 133 -9.78 7.08 19.00
N PHE A 134 -10.19 5.81 18.91
CA PHE A 134 -9.75 4.87 17.89
C PHE A 134 -9.97 5.42 16.47
N PHE A 135 -11.21 5.77 16.13
CA PHE A 135 -11.51 6.24 14.77
C PHE A 135 -10.93 7.64 14.50
N LEU A 136 -10.89 8.52 15.50
CA LEU A 136 -10.25 9.83 15.36
C LEU A 136 -8.74 9.68 15.06
N ARG A 137 -8.01 8.92 15.87
CA ARG A 137 -6.58 8.68 15.69
C ARG A 137 -6.28 8.06 14.32
N ASN A 138 -6.95 6.97 13.97
CA ASN A 138 -6.71 6.27 12.70
C ASN A 138 -7.06 7.16 11.49
N GLY A 139 -8.16 7.91 11.58
CA GLY A 139 -8.51 8.90 10.56
C GLY A 139 -7.48 10.01 10.42
N LEU A 140 -6.98 10.57 11.53
CA LEU A 140 -5.93 11.59 11.52
C LEU A 140 -4.61 11.06 10.94
N ILE A 141 -4.23 9.82 11.24
CA ILE A 141 -3.04 9.18 10.64
C ILE A 141 -3.20 9.10 9.12
N LEU A 142 -4.35 8.63 8.62
CA LEU A 142 -4.61 8.52 7.18
C LEU A 142 -4.64 9.90 6.49
N VAL A 143 -5.27 10.89 7.11
CA VAL A 143 -5.30 12.27 6.60
C VAL A 143 -3.89 12.86 6.54
N LEU A 144 -3.10 12.70 7.61
CA LEU A 144 -1.72 13.18 7.68
C LEU A 144 -0.86 12.51 6.62
N LEU A 145 -0.96 11.20 6.45
CA LEU A 145 -0.21 10.45 5.45
C LEU A 145 -0.60 10.81 4.02
N SER A 146 -1.90 10.97 3.74
CA SER A 146 -2.37 11.45 2.44
C SER A 146 -1.87 12.87 2.16
N TRP A 147 -1.91 13.76 3.15
CA TRP A 147 -1.39 15.12 3.02
C TRP A 147 0.13 15.14 2.77
N LEU A 148 0.92 14.36 3.53
CA LEU A 148 2.36 14.22 3.32
C LEU A 148 2.69 13.65 1.93
N SER A 149 1.93 12.64 1.48
CA SER A 149 2.05 12.09 0.13
C SER A 149 1.79 13.14 -0.94
N TRP A 150 0.69 13.90 -0.83
CA TRP A 150 0.39 14.98 -1.77
C TRP A 150 1.43 16.10 -1.74
N ARG A 151 1.93 16.47 -0.56
CA ARG A 151 2.98 17.47 -0.41
C ARG A 151 4.27 17.03 -1.10
N PHE A 152 4.71 15.80 -0.86
CA PHE A 152 5.88 15.21 -1.51
C PHE A 152 5.70 15.19 -3.04
N VAL A 153 4.58 14.66 -3.53
CA VAL A 153 4.31 14.56 -4.98
C VAL A 153 4.25 15.94 -5.63
N ARG A 154 3.61 16.94 -4.99
CA ARG A 154 3.58 18.32 -5.51
C ARG A 154 4.98 18.91 -5.63
N HIS A 155 5.82 18.78 -4.61
CA HIS A 155 7.20 19.26 -4.70
C HIS A 155 8.04 18.49 -5.72
N ASP A 156 7.84 17.18 -5.88
CA ASP A 156 8.61 16.39 -6.85
C ASP A 156 8.18 16.63 -8.31
N THR A 157 6.91 16.96 -8.53
CA THR A 157 6.34 17.26 -9.85
C THR A 157 6.46 18.74 -10.23
N ALA A 158 6.63 19.65 -9.27
CA ALA A 158 6.69 21.10 -9.52
C ALA A 158 7.79 21.54 -10.50
N PRO A 159 9.01 20.96 -10.52
CA PRO A 159 10.01 21.29 -11.54
C PRO A 159 9.55 20.86 -12.94
N ASP A 160 8.91 19.69 -13.05
CA ASP A 160 8.40 19.19 -14.33
C ASP A 160 7.23 20.05 -14.83
N ALA A 161 6.36 20.54 -13.94
CA ALA A 161 5.28 21.46 -14.29
C ALA A 161 5.80 22.83 -14.77
N ARG A 162 6.79 23.41 -14.05
CA ARG A 162 7.41 24.70 -14.44
C ARG A 162 8.11 24.62 -15.78
N GLU A 163 8.81 23.52 -16.06
CA GLU A 163 9.47 23.30 -17.36
C GLU A 163 8.46 23.17 -18.52
N LEU A 164 7.28 22.59 -18.27
CA LEU A 164 6.20 22.53 -19.26
C LEU A 164 5.58 23.91 -19.56
N GLU A 165 5.51 24.79 -18.56
CA GLU A 165 4.97 26.14 -18.69
C GLU A 165 5.97 27.10 -19.34
N SER A 166 7.24 27.07 -18.92
CA SER A 166 8.26 28.00 -19.41
C SER A 166 8.93 27.55 -20.71
N GLY A 167 8.93 26.25 -21.02
CA GLY A 167 9.68 25.67 -22.13
C GLY A 167 11.20 25.66 -21.91
N GLU A 168 11.67 26.12 -20.74
CA GLU A 168 13.08 26.18 -20.37
C GLU A 168 13.46 25.06 -19.40
N VAL A 169 14.68 24.54 -19.53
CA VAL A 169 15.19 23.49 -18.65
C VAL A 169 15.43 24.06 -17.25
N VAL A 170 14.52 23.74 -16.32
CA VAL A 170 14.64 24.14 -14.91
C VAL A 170 15.73 23.30 -14.21
N ALA A 171 16.67 23.98 -13.55
CA ALA A 171 17.72 23.32 -12.77
C ALA A 171 17.12 22.58 -11.56
N ARG A 172 17.06 21.24 -11.65
CA ARG A 172 16.46 20.36 -10.62
C ARG A 172 17.19 20.36 -9.27
N LEU A 173 18.39 20.93 -9.20
CA LEU A 173 19.20 20.99 -7.98
C LEU A 173 18.61 21.94 -6.93
N THR A 174 17.92 22.99 -7.36
CA THR A 174 17.38 24.03 -6.46
C THR A 174 16.34 23.47 -5.48
N ASP A 175 15.50 22.54 -5.93
CA ASP A 175 14.43 21.96 -5.11
C ASP A 175 14.82 20.64 -4.42
N SER A 176 16.02 20.12 -4.70
CA SER A 176 16.48 18.80 -4.25
C SER A 176 16.47 18.66 -2.72
N GLY A 177 16.83 19.72 -1.99
CA GLY A 177 16.83 19.72 -0.53
C GLY A 177 15.43 19.57 0.07
N VAL A 178 14.44 20.28 -0.50
CA VAL A 178 13.05 20.22 -0.03
C VAL A 178 12.43 18.86 -0.34
N ILE A 179 12.66 18.33 -1.55
CA ILE A 179 12.18 17.00 -1.97
C ILE A 179 12.77 15.91 -1.06
N THR A 180 14.08 15.96 -0.80
CA THR A 180 14.75 14.96 0.05
C THR A 180 14.23 15.00 1.48
N ARG A 181 14.01 16.20 2.04
CA ARG A 181 13.44 16.37 3.38
C ARG A 181 12.02 15.81 3.46
N ASP A 182 11.16 16.18 2.51
CA ASP A 182 9.77 15.73 2.51
C ASP A 182 9.68 14.21 2.26
N ALA A 183 10.57 13.64 1.44
CA ALA A 183 10.71 12.20 1.27
C ALA A 183 11.09 11.49 2.59
N ALA A 184 12.08 12.02 3.33
CA ALA A 184 12.48 11.45 4.62
C ALA A 184 11.33 11.49 5.65
N ILE A 185 10.63 12.62 5.75
CA ILE A 185 9.46 12.77 6.63
C ILE A 185 8.38 11.75 6.24
N LEU A 186 8.07 11.61 4.95
CA LEU A 186 7.04 10.68 4.48
C LEU A 186 7.40 9.23 4.76
N VAL A 187 8.66 8.82 4.55
CA VAL A 187 9.12 7.44 4.80
C VAL A 187 9.01 7.09 6.28
N LEU A 188 9.44 7.99 7.18
CA LEU A 188 9.32 7.78 8.62
C LEU A 188 7.85 7.77 9.06
N ALA A 189 7.06 8.75 8.62
CA ALA A 189 5.63 8.81 8.92
C ALA A 189 4.90 7.55 8.45
N TYR A 190 5.25 7.01 7.28
CA TYR A 190 4.70 5.76 6.77
C TYR A 190 5.00 4.57 7.69
N ALA A 191 6.27 4.39 8.08
CA ALA A 191 6.66 3.27 8.93
C ALA A 191 5.92 3.28 10.28
N PHE A 192 5.85 4.43 10.94
CA PHE A 192 5.13 4.57 12.22
C PHE A 192 3.61 4.53 12.04
N GLY A 193 3.08 5.29 11.08
CA GLY A 193 1.65 5.40 10.83
C GLY A 193 1.04 4.07 10.43
N TYR A 194 1.62 3.35 9.47
CA TYR A 194 1.09 2.04 9.05
C TYR A 194 1.33 0.94 10.09
N SER A 195 2.34 1.07 10.96
CA SER A 195 2.45 0.18 12.12
C SER A 195 1.28 0.38 13.09
N LEU A 196 0.94 1.63 13.42
CA LEU A 196 -0.21 1.94 14.26
C LEU A 196 -1.53 1.50 13.62
N LEU A 197 -1.72 1.77 12.32
CA LEU A 197 -2.90 1.29 11.57
C LEU A 197 -2.97 -0.25 11.58
N ALA A 198 -1.84 -0.97 11.49
CA ALA A 198 -1.83 -2.43 11.57
C ALA A 198 -2.27 -2.93 12.95
N PHE A 199 -1.76 -2.31 14.01
CA PHE A 199 -2.14 -2.64 15.38
C PHE A 199 -3.63 -2.37 15.64
N ASP A 200 -4.11 -1.23 15.17
CA ASP A 200 -5.48 -0.79 15.41
C ASP A 200 -6.48 -1.52 14.52
N LEU A 201 -6.26 -1.57 13.20
CA LEU A 201 -7.27 -2.04 12.26
C LEU A 201 -7.21 -3.55 12.05
N ILE A 202 -6.06 -4.20 12.26
CA ILE A 202 -5.92 -5.65 12.06
C ILE A 202 -5.66 -6.40 13.37
N MET A 203 -4.65 -6.02 14.16
CA MET A 203 -4.29 -6.76 15.37
C MET A 203 -5.41 -6.73 16.41
N SER A 204 -6.12 -5.61 16.54
CA SER A 204 -7.25 -5.49 17.47
C SER A 204 -8.39 -6.48 17.21
N LEU A 205 -8.49 -7.04 15.99
CA LEU A 205 -9.52 -8.03 15.66
C LEU A 205 -9.32 -9.33 16.47
N ALA A 206 -8.05 -9.68 16.72
CA ALA A 206 -7.65 -10.79 17.56
C ALA A 206 -7.28 -10.25 18.96
N GLN A 207 -8.31 -9.95 19.74
CA GLN A 207 -8.18 -9.18 20.98
C GLN A 207 -7.11 -9.66 21.96
N LYS A 208 -6.88 -10.96 22.15
CA LYS A 208 -5.88 -11.45 23.11
C LYS A 208 -4.46 -11.53 22.55
N TRP A 209 -4.29 -11.31 21.25
CA TRP A 209 -3.03 -11.53 20.55
C TRP A 209 -2.29 -10.21 20.37
N VAL A 210 -1.01 -10.23 20.69
CA VAL A 210 -0.12 -9.08 20.57
C VAL A 210 1.15 -9.52 19.89
N SER A 211 1.65 -8.71 18.95
CA SER A 211 2.94 -8.95 18.33
C SER A 211 3.59 -7.65 17.88
N ASN A 212 4.73 -7.31 18.48
CA ASN A 212 5.47 -6.08 18.18
C ASN A 212 5.94 -6.03 16.72
N LEU A 213 6.28 -7.19 16.15
CA LEU A 213 6.75 -7.32 14.76
C LEU A 213 5.62 -7.14 13.74
N PHE A 214 4.35 -7.25 14.15
CA PHE A 214 3.22 -7.25 13.24
C PHE A 214 3.05 -5.93 12.47
N GLY A 215 3.37 -4.79 13.10
CA GLY A 215 3.38 -3.49 12.44
C GLY A 215 4.34 -3.49 11.25
N ALA A 216 5.58 -3.91 11.49
CA ALA A 216 6.61 -4.06 10.46
C ALA A 216 6.21 -5.04 9.35
N PHE A 217 5.67 -6.18 9.73
CA PHE A 217 5.16 -7.19 8.80
C PHE A 217 4.11 -6.60 7.85
N TYR A 218 3.15 -5.82 8.37
CA TYR A 218 2.08 -5.24 7.57
C TYR A 218 2.56 -4.11 6.65
N PHE A 219 3.30 -3.12 7.16
CA PHE A 219 3.69 -1.99 6.32
C PHE A 219 4.75 -2.39 5.27
N MET A 220 5.61 -3.37 5.57
CA MET A 220 6.53 -3.93 4.58
C MET A 220 5.83 -4.85 3.59
N GLY A 221 4.80 -5.59 4.02
CA GLY A 221 3.93 -6.33 3.09
C GLY A 221 3.19 -5.40 2.13
N SER A 222 2.70 -4.27 2.62
CA SER A 222 2.07 -3.22 1.80
C SER A 222 3.07 -2.61 0.81
N PHE A 223 4.31 -2.37 1.24
CA PHE A 223 5.39 -1.88 0.38
C PHE A 223 5.78 -2.88 -0.70
N LEU A 224 5.86 -4.18 -0.37
CA LEU A 224 6.09 -5.25 -1.33
C LEU A 224 4.94 -5.35 -2.36
N ALA A 225 3.69 -5.31 -1.90
CA ALA A 225 2.53 -5.31 -2.79
C ALA A 225 2.54 -4.11 -3.75
N ALA A 226 2.93 -2.93 -3.26
CA ALA A 226 3.12 -1.73 -4.06
C ALA A 226 4.21 -1.89 -5.13
N LEU A 227 5.37 -2.47 -4.78
CA LEU A 227 6.44 -2.76 -5.75
C LEU A 227 5.98 -3.70 -6.86
N MET A 228 5.27 -4.77 -6.49
CA MET A 228 4.74 -5.75 -7.45
C MET A 228 3.70 -5.13 -8.37
N MET A 229 2.76 -4.34 -7.81
CA MET A 229 1.76 -3.64 -8.60
C MET A 229 2.40 -2.60 -9.52
N LEU A 230 3.41 -1.88 -9.05
CA LEU A 230 4.17 -0.93 -9.85
C LEU A 230 4.91 -1.64 -11.00
N ALA A 231 5.46 -2.83 -10.78
CA ALA A 231 6.09 -3.62 -11.84
C ALA A 231 5.07 -4.04 -12.91
N VAL A 232 3.89 -4.54 -12.51
CA VAL A 232 2.80 -4.87 -13.44
C VAL A 232 2.33 -3.63 -14.20
N LEU A 233 2.13 -2.51 -13.51
CA LEU A 233 1.72 -1.24 -14.11
C LEU A 233 2.77 -0.72 -15.11
N ALA A 234 4.04 -0.75 -14.74
CA ALA A 234 5.14 -0.30 -15.60
C ALA A 234 5.23 -1.15 -16.87
N ILE A 235 5.08 -2.48 -16.77
CA ILE A 235 5.12 -3.39 -17.93
C ILE A 235 3.89 -3.20 -18.84
N THR A 236 2.70 -3.07 -18.28
CA THR A 236 1.46 -2.88 -19.04
C THR A 236 1.45 -1.54 -19.77
N LEU A 237 1.80 -0.45 -19.08
CA LEU A 237 1.91 0.88 -19.67
C LEU A 237 3.05 1.00 -20.68
N ARG A 238 4.16 0.27 -20.48
CA ARG A 238 5.26 0.22 -21.46
C ARG A 238 4.78 -0.27 -22.82
N ARG A 239 3.95 -1.31 -22.84
CA ARG A 239 3.37 -1.87 -24.07
C ARG A 239 2.34 -0.93 -24.67
N ALA A 240 1.46 -0.36 -23.85
CA ALA A 240 0.37 0.51 -24.32
C ALA A 240 0.86 1.85 -24.89
N MET A 241 1.93 2.43 -24.34
CA MET A 241 2.42 3.77 -24.70
C MET A 241 3.75 3.76 -25.49
N GLY A 242 4.23 2.60 -25.94
CA GLY A 242 5.47 2.51 -26.72
C GLY A 242 6.71 3.06 -25.97
N LEU A 243 6.80 2.83 -24.66
CA LEU A 243 7.87 3.36 -23.80
C LEU A 243 9.17 2.53 -23.85
N ALA A 244 9.35 1.67 -24.85
CA ALA A 244 10.47 0.72 -24.89
C ALA A 244 11.86 1.39 -24.83
N GLY A 245 12.00 2.60 -25.41
CA GLY A 245 13.23 3.39 -25.38
C GLY A 245 13.46 4.20 -24.09
N VAL A 246 12.44 4.36 -23.24
CA VAL A 246 12.50 5.18 -22.01
C VAL A 246 12.52 4.29 -20.77
N PHE A 247 11.75 3.20 -20.79
CA PHE A 247 11.75 2.15 -19.79
C PHE A 247 12.47 0.93 -20.33
N THR A 248 13.76 0.88 -20.00
CA THR A 248 14.74 -0.08 -20.52
C THR A 248 14.64 -1.43 -19.83
N VAL A 249 15.25 -2.45 -20.44
CA VAL A 249 15.36 -3.80 -19.85
C VAL A 249 16.15 -3.77 -18.54
N ARG A 250 17.15 -2.89 -18.42
CA ARG A 250 17.94 -2.72 -17.20
C ARG A 250 17.06 -2.27 -16.02
N GLN A 251 16.20 -1.27 -16.23
CA GLN A 251 15.28 -0.79 -15.19
C GLN A 251 14.25 -1.86 -14.80
N GLN A 252 13.78 -2.68 -15.75
CA GLN A 252 12.92 -3.83 -15.43
C GLN A 252 13.64 -4.86 -14.56
N HIS A 253 14.90 -5.16 -14.88
CA HIS A 253 15.71 -6.10 -14.11
C HIS A 253 16.01 -5.57 -12.70
N ASP A 254 16.31 -4.27 -12.56
CA ASP A 254 16.54 -3.65 -11.25
C ASP A 254 15.25 -3.60 -10.41
N LEU A 255 14.09 -3.34 -11.02
CA LEU A 255 12.79 -3.46 -10.35
C LEU A 255 12.50 -4.92 -9.94
N GLY A 256 12.88 -5.89 -10.78
CA GLY A 256 12.78 -7.32 -10.47
C GLY A 256 13.65 -7.74 -9.29
N LYS A 257 14.89 -7.24 -9.19
CA LYS A 257 15.77 -7.47 -8.03
C LYS A 257 15.15 -6.93 -6.74
N LEU A 258 14.51 -5.76 -6.79
CA LEU A 258 13.81 -5.20 -5.63
C LEU A 258 12.62 -6.07 -5.24
N CYS A 259 11.78 -6.46 -6.22
CA CYS A 259 10.65 -7.36 -5.98
C CYS A 259 11.11 -8.68 -5.32
N PHE A 260 12.19 -9.28 -5.82
CA PHE A 260 12.77 -10.49 -5.24
C PHE A 260 13.32 -10.26 -3.83
N GLY A 261 14.16 -9.23 -3.65
CA GLY A 261 14.76 -8.91 -2.36
C GLY A 261 13.73 -8.63 -1.27
N PHE A 262 12.70 -7.83 -1.58
CA PHE A 262 11.61 -7.54 -0.64
C PHE A 262 10.70 -8.76 -0.39
N THR A 263 10.60 -9.69 -1.35
CA THR A 263 9.90 -10.97 -1.12
C THR A 263 10.63 -11.82 -0.08
N VAL A 264 11.95 -11.95 -0.21
CA VAL A 264 12.80 -12.66 0.76
C VAL A 264 12.72 -11.98 2.13
N PHE A 265 12.81 -10.64 2.16
CA PHE A 265 12.70 -9.87 3.40
C PHE A 265 11.33 -10.03 4.07
N TRP A 266 10.24 -9.98 3.29
CA TRP A 266 8.90 -10.18 3.84
C TRP A 266 8.69 -11.61 4.37
N ALA A 267 9.20 -12.62 3.65
CA ALA A 267 9.20 -14.01 4.11
C ALA A 267 10.02 -14.17 5.40
N TYR A 268 11.15 -13.46 5.53
CA TYR A 268 11.91 -13.38 6.78
C TYR A 268 11.08 -12.81 7.92
N LEU A 269 10.37 -11.68 7.74
CA LEU A 269 9.51 -11.12 8.79
C LEU A 269 8.40 -12.09 9.21
N MET A 270 7.77 -12.75 8.24
CA MET A 270 6.77 -13.79 8.49
C MET A 270 7.36 -14.94 9.32
N TRP A 271 8.52 -15.43 8.92
CA TRP A 271 9.19 -16.55 9.59
C TRP A 271 9.68 -16.18 10.98
N SER A 272 10.30 -15.01 11.16
CA SER A 272 10.75 -14.53 12.46
C SER A 272 9.60 -14.31 13.44
N GLN A 273 8.43 -13.88 12.95
CA GLN A 273 7.23 -13.81 13.78
C GLN A 273 6.75 -15.22 14.18
N PHE A 274 6.64 -16.11 13.20
CA PHE A 274 6.14 -17.47 13.40
C PHE A 274 7.03 -18.27 14.36
N LEU A 275 8.34 -18.26 14.15
CA LEU A 275 9.31 -19.06 14.90
C LEU A 275 9.26 -18.74 16.40
N VAL A 276 9.22 -17.45 16.76
CA VAL A 276 9.21 -17.03 18.17
C VAL A 276 7.92 -17.44 18.85
N ILE A 277 6.75 -17.23 18.21
CA ILE A 277 5.45 -17.63 18.77
C ILE A 277 5.38 -19.16 18.91
N TRP A 278 5.85 -19.88 17.89
CA TRP A 278 5.83 -21.34 17.88
C TRP A 278 6.77 -21.93 18.95
N TYR A 279 8.00 -21.44 19.05
CA TYR A 279 8.98 -21.93 20.01
C TYR A 279 8.66 -21.51 21.45
N GLY A 280 8.14 -20.29 21.64
CA GLY A 280 7.71 -19.80 22.96
C GLY A 280 6.49 -20.53 23.50
N ASN A 281 5.64 -21.06 22.61
CA ASN A 281 4.47 -21.89 22.91
C ASN A 281 3.56 -21.36 24.04
N LEU A 282 3.41 -20.03 24.12
CA LEU A 282 2.51 -19.39 25.07
C LEU A 282 1.06 -19.50 24.55
N PRO A 283 0.09 -19.98 25.34
CA PRO A 283 -1.31 -20.12 24.92
C PRO A 283 -1.92 -18.83 24.36
N GLU A 284 -1.54 -17.69 24.93
CA GLU A 284 -2.02 -16.35 24.54
C GLU A 284 -1.52 -15.92 23.15
N GLU A 285 -0.43 -16.48 22.66
CA GLU A 285 0.16 -16.08 21.36
C GLU A 285 -0.12 -17.11 20.26
N THR A 286 -0.14 -18.39 20.62
CA THR A 286 -0.24 -19.51 19.68
C THR A 286 -1.61 -19.65 19.03
N TYR A 287 -2.69 -19.22 19.69
CA TYR A 287 -4.06 -19.35 19.14
C TYR A 287 -4.20 -18.65 17.77
N PHE A 288 -3.52 -17.51 17.58
CA PHE A 288 -3.51 -16.77 16.32
C PHE A 288 -3.01 -17.63 15.14
N ILE A 289 -2.00 -18.47 15.39
CA ILE A 289 -1.43 -19.39 14.40
C ILE A 289 -2.33 -20.61 14.24
N PHE A 290 -2.79 -21.23 15.34
CA PHE A 290 -3.60 -22.46 15.29
C PHE A 290 -4.87 -22.32 14.46
N TYR A 291 -5.62 -21.21 14.60
CA TYR A 291 -6.83 -20.97 13.80
C TYR A 291 -6.56 -20.83 12.29
N ARG A 292 -5.32 -20.54 11.90
CA ARG A 292 -4.89 -20.38 10.50
C ARG A 292 -4.27 -21.65 9.92
N LEU A 293 -3.77 -22.55 10.76
CA LEU A 293 -3.21 -23.85 10.34
C LEU A 293 -4.26 -24.97 10.30
N THR A 294 -5.47 -24.74 10.82
CA THR A 294 -6.53 -25.74 10.96
C THR A 294 -7.78 -25.39 10.15
N GLY A 295 -8.68 -26.37 9.99
CA GLY A 295 -9.98 -26.19 9.32
C GLY A 295 -9.88 -25.72 7.87
N ALA A 296 -10.80 -24.84 7.45
CA ALA A 296 -10.87 -24.31 6.08
C ALA A 296 -9.65 -23.48 5.66
N TRP A 297 -8.78 -23.10 6.60
CA TRP A 297 -7.56 -22.33 6.35
C TRP A 297 -6.33 -23.21 6.07
N ARG A 298 -6.38 -24.52 6.39
CA ARG A 298 -5.28 -25.49 6.15
C ARG A 298 -4.72 -25.44 4.72
N PRO A 299 -5.54 -25.40 3.64
CA PRO A 299 -5.03 -25.32 2.27
C PRO A 299 -4.33 -23.99 1.92
N ARG A 300 -4.64 -22.91 2.64
CA ARG A 300 -4.06 -21.58 2.41
C ARG A 300 -2.78 -21.35 3.24
N ALA A 301 -2.69 -21.98 4.40
CA ALA A 301 -1.50 -21.93 5.25
C ALA A 301 -0.40 -22.90 4.80
N LEU A 302 -0.76 -24.06 4.28
CA LEU A 302 0.15 -25.05 3.75
C LEU A 302 -0.19 -25.23 2.27
N SER A 303 0.60 -24.63 1.38
CA SER A 303 0.58 -25.01 -0.03
C SER A 303 1.01 -26.48 -0.14
N ARG A 304 0.03 -27.40 -0.11
CA ARG A 304 0.15 -28.86 -0.25
C ARG A 304 1.37 -29.47 0.46
N GLY A 305 1.28 -29.62 1.76
CA GLY A 305 1.98 -30.68 2.51
C GLY A 305 0.96 -31.69 3.00
N ARG A 306 0.65 -32.71 2.20
CA ARG A 306 -0.14 -33.87 2.65
C ARG A 306 0.81 -34.77 3.44
N ALA A 307 1.03 -34.46 4.70
CA ALA A 307 1.70 -35.34 5.64
C ALA A 307 1.26 -34.96 7.05
N LEU A 308 1.12 -35.95 7.93
CA LEU A 308 0.68 -35.87 9.32
C LEU A 308 -0.85 -35.89 9.49
N ASP A 309 -1.46 -36.96 8.95
CA ASP A 309 -2.49 -37.70 9.69
C ASP A 309 -1.87 -39.07 10.02
N GLN A 310 -1.05 -39.12 11.07
CA GLN A 310 -0.77 -40.28 11.93
C GLN A 310 -0.50 -39.74 13.34
#